data_AF-A0A838MXZ3-F1
#
_entry.id   AF-A0A838MXZ3-F1
#
_cell.length_a   1.000
_cell.length_b   1.000
_cell.length_c   1.000
_cell.angle_alpha   90.00
_cell.angle_beta   90.00
_cell.angle_gamma   90.00
#
_symmetry.space_group_name_H-M   'P 1'
#
loop_
_entity.id
_entity.type
_entity.pdbx_description
1 polymer ?
#
loop_
_entity_poly.entity_id
_entity_poly.type
_entity_poly.pdbx_seq_one_letter_code
_entity_poly.pdbx_strand_id
1 'polypeptide(L)'
;MIDWLKPLLLMFYAPARGMREVRERVPLGRAALLAFLSYGAYALYDQWPRFAAGPAGWRNALLLSAWSVICVAVVFVPITLLVANLFERRGSFGLVVQQEYATLAAAMFYAWAAASLAALPLVALSRWSGLEAQAFEAVQRGQQLQQEIEATGQQPDPRLLGEMLGVLGTMLLALVLSPVSLFLLWAVLAVREVFGFTWPRAVAVILISSLLVIPVMFVVLGLFSTVFASPFLLLLLFFLLRGYFGEMMRNQRARASFKQNLEAATLNPADASAHYNLGLLHLQRKEVGEARDRFRRAVEIDPEEVGAHYQLGRIARAQNRLADAIKHFEQVVSRDDRHETHEIWREIGATYLAAGQFPDAHDALARFLESRENDPEGLYLNGRALAGLDRPREAAAAMQACIEAVKTAPAYKYRAEKRWLNEAQQFLRTQP
;
A
#
# COMPACT_ATOMS: atom_id res chain seq x y z
N MET A 1 3.12 -16.19 -18.44
CA MET A 1 2.73 -17.22 -17.45
C MET A 1 3.78 -17.18 -16.36
N ILE A 2 3.39 -16.73 -15.16
CA ILE A 2 4.22 -16.47 -13.96
C ILE A 2 5.32 -15.38 -14.07
N ASP A 3 4.99 -14.23 -14.66
CA ASP A 3 5.93 -13.10 -14.82
C ASP A 3 6.46 -12.56 -13.48
N TRP A 4 5.76 -12.83 -12.37
CA TRP A 4 6.20 -12.46 -11.03
C TRP A 4 7.25 -13.40 -10.44
N LEU A 5 7.52 -14.61 -10.99
CA LEU A 5 8.65 -15.44 -10.55
C LEU A 5 9.97 -15.05 -11.22
N LYS A 6 9.91 -14.37 -12.36
CA LYS A 6 11.09 -13.96 -13.12
C LYS A 6 12.13 -13.20 -12.29
N PRO A 7 11.77 -12.25 -11.40
CA PRO A 7 12.73 -11.57 -10.55
C PRO A 7 13.46 -12.51 -9.60
N LEU A 8 12.77 -13.53 -9.06
CA LEU A 8 13.40 -14.54 -8.19
C LEU A 8 14.42 -15.37 -8.98
N LEU A 9 14.09 -15.79 -10.21
CA LEU A 9 15.04 -16.53 -11.04
C LEU A 9 16.26 -15.69 -11.39
N LEU A 10 16.03 -14.42 -11.75
CA LEU A 10 17.08 -13.44 -12.03
C LEU A 10 18.03 -13.25 -10.84
N MET A 11 17.55 -13.44 -9.61
CA MET A 11 18.43 -13.32 -8.45
C MET A 11 19.62 -14.28 -8.59
N PHE A 12 19.39 -15.56 -8.86
CA PHE A 12 20.46 -16.57 -8.90
C PHE A 12 21.57 -16.34 -9.94
N TYR A 13 21.30 -15.64 -11.05
CA TYR A 13 22.31 -15.43 -12.11
C TYR A 13 22.59 -13.97 -12.45
N ALA A 14 21.72 -13.03 -12.10
CA ALA A 14 21.85 -11.59 -12.35
C ALA A 14 21.23 -10.77 -11.19
N PRO A 15 21.82 -10.84 -9.98
CA PRO A 15 21.17 -10.43 -8.73
C PRO A 15 20.74 -8.96 -8.70
N ALA A 16 21.55 -8.05 -9.23
CA ALA A 16 21.19 -6.63 -9.34
C ALA A 16 20.01 -6.38 -10.30
N ARG A 17 19.95 -7.12 -11.42
CA ARG A 17 18.85 -7.01 -12.39
C ARG A 17 17.54 -7.55 -11.81
N GLY A 18 17.61 -8.66 -11.07
CA GLY A 18 16.48 -9.20 -10.32
C GLY A 18 15.90 -8.17 -9.34
N MET A 19 16.77 -7.55 -8.52
CA MET A 19 16.33 -6.53 -7.55
C MET A 19 15.72 -5.28 -8.20
N ARG A 20 16.24 -4.83 -9.33
CA ARG A 20 15.62 -3.74 -10.10
C ARG A 20 14.24 -4.11 -10.62
N GLU A 21 14.06 -5.33 -11.10
CA GLU A 21 12.76 -5.79 -11.59
C GLU A 21 11.74 -5.91 -10.45
N VAL A 22 12.17 -6.32 -9.24
CA VAL A 22 11.33 -6.29 -8.03
C VAL A 22 10.88 -4.87 -7.70
N ARG A 23 11.82 -3.91 -7.70
CA ARG A 23 11.55 -2.49 -7.42
C ARG A 23 10.47 -1.91 -8.34
N GLU A 24 10.45 -2.32 -9.60
CA GLU A 24 9.60 -1.68 -10.60
C GLU A 24 8.24 -2.33 -10.84
N ARG A 25 8.13 -3.65 -10.66
CA ARG A 25 6.99 -4.40 -11.23
C ARG A 25 6.20 -5.25 -10.24
N VAL A 26 6.70 -5.47 -9.04
CA VAL A 26 6.21 -6.61 -8.25
C VAL A 26 5.28 -6.19 -7.09
N PRO A 27 4.04 -6.71 -7.04
CA PRO A 27 3.13 -6.41 -5.96
C PRO A 27 3.55 -7.11 -4.66
N LEU A 28 3.45 -6.37 -3.55
CA LEU A 28 3.85 -6.80 -2.20
C LEU A 28 3.27 -8.16 -1.79
N GLY A 29 1.98 -8.40 -2.07
CA GLY A 29 1.30 -9.63 -1.66
C GLY A 29 1.88 -10.90 -2.30
N ARG A 30 2.33 -10.83 -3.57
CA ARG A 30 2.96 -11.97 -4.25
C ARG A 30 4.37 -12.23 -3.70
N ALA A 31 5.09 -11.16 -3.39
CA ALA A 31 6.41 -11.26 -2.75
C ALA A 31 6.33 -11.97 -1.40
N ALA A 32 5.37 -11.56 -0.55
CA ALA A 32 5.15 -12.17 0.76
C ALA A 32 4.77 -13.66 0.66
N LEU A 33 3.88 -14.02 -0.29
CA LEU A 33 3.52 -15.42 -0.54
C LEU A 33 4.74 -16.24 -0.98
N LEU A 34 5.57 -15.69 -1.85
CA LEU A 34 6.79 -16.37 -2.32
C LEU A 34 7.78 -16.61 -1.17
N ALA A 35 8.01 -15.60 -0.33
CA ALA A 35 8.81 -15.71 0.88
C ALA A 35 8.28 -16.80 1.82
N PHE A 36 6.95 -16.82 2.03
CA PHE A 36 6.28 -17.83 2.85
C PHE A 36 6.46 -19.25 2.31
N LEU A 37 6.23 -19.47 1.02
CA LEU A 37 6.35 -20.80 0.43
C LEU A 37 7.81 -21.27 0.41
N SER A 38 8.76 -20.38 0.10
CA SER A 38 10.19 -20.70 0.01
C SER A 38 10.77 -21.07 1.37
N TYR A 39 10.46 -20.30 2.42
CA TYR A 39 10.92 -20.63 3.76
C TYR A 39 10.16 -21.82 4.36
N GLY A 40 8.88 -22.00 4.03
CA GLY A 40 8.13 -23.20 4.40
C GLY A 40 8.78 -24.46 3.83
N ALA A 41 9.19 -24.44 2.57
CA ALA A 41 9.93 -25.53 1.94
C ALA A 41 11.29 -25.79 2.60
N TYR A 42 12.04 -24.72 2.91
CA TYR A 42 13.29 -24.81 3.67
C TYR A 42 13.06 -25.44 5.05
N ALA A 43 12.10 -24.94 5.83
CA ALA A 43 11.81 -25.42 7.17
C ALA A 43 11.35 -26.90 7.16
N LEU A 44 10.52 -27.28 6.18
CA LEU A 44 10.10 -28.67 5.94
C LEU A 44 11.29 -29.59 5.64
N TYR A 45 12.21 -29.15 4.80
CA TYR A 45 13.41 -29.92 4.46
C TYR A 45 14.37 -30.03 5.66
N ASP A 46 14.63 -28.91 6.33
CA ASP A 46 15.54 -28.82 7.46
C ASP A 46 15.03 -29.63 8.67
N GLN A 47 13.74 -29.58 8.97
CA GLN A 47 13.20 -30.33 10.10
C GLN A 47 12.56 -31.66 9.69
N TRP A 48 12.80 -32.13 8.45
CA TRP A 48 12.27 -33.40 7.93
C TRP A 48 12.42 -34.59 8.90
N PRO A 49 13.57 -34.79 9.58
CA PRO A 49 13.72 -35.88 10.56
C PRO A 49 12.77 -35.75 11.76
N ARG A 50 12.40 -34.52 12.14
CA ARG A 50 11.44 -34.22 13.21
C ARG A 50 9.98 -34.28 12.74
N PHE A 51 9.74 -34.15 11.43
CA PHE A 51 8.41 -34.12 10.81
C PHE A 51 7.84 -35.48 10.40
N ALA A 52 8.67 -36.52 10.34
CA ALA A 52 8.21 -37.91 10.24
C ALA A 52 7.24 -38.34 11.39
N ALA A 53 7.08 -37.50 12.43
CA ALA A 53 6.26 -37.76 13.62
C ALA A 53 4.78 -37.27 13.58
N GLY A 54 4.27 -36.73 12.44
CA GLY A 54 2.82 -36.51 12.25
C GLY A 54 2.35 -35.04 12.02
N PRO A 55 1.02 -34.76 12.11
CA PRO A 55 0.40 -33.48 11.70
C PRO A 55 0.92 -32.23 12.42
N ALA A 56 1.45 -32.39 13.64
CA ALA A 56 2.03 -31.30 14.41
C ALA A 56 3.26 -30.67 13.72
N GLY A 57 3.97 -31.45 12.90
CA GLY A 57 5.12 -30.98 12.14
C GLY A 57 4.76 -29.93 11.09
N TRP A 58 3.75 -30.23 10.28
CA TRP A 58 3.22 -29.32 9.26
C TRP A 58 2.75 -28.00 9.87
N ARG A 59 2.07 -28.05 11.01
CA ARG A 59 1.65 -26.85 11.75
C ARG A 59 2.86 -25.99 12.15
N ASN A 60 3.92 -26.61 12.68
CA ASN A 60 5.11 -25.87 13.11
C ASN A 60 5.85 -25.25 11.93
N ALA A 61 5.99 -25.95 10.80
CA ALA A 61 6.60 -25.39 9.58
C ALA A 61 5.81 -24.17 9.05
N LEU A 62 4.48 -24.26 9.03
CA LEU A 62 3.61 -23.16 8.63
C LEU A 62 3.74 -21.95 9.57
N LEU A 63 3.75 -22.19 10.88
CA LEU A 63 3.91 -21.15 11.89
C LEU A 63 5.28 -20.46 11.78
N LEU A 64 6.36 -21.22 11.62
CA LEU A 64 7.71 -20.69 11.44
C LEU A 64 7.81 -19.84 10.18
N SER A 65 7.16 -20.28 9.09
CA SER A 65 7.11 -19.49 7.86
C SER A 65 6.31 -18.21 7.99
N ALA A 66 5.12 -18.28 8.58
CA ALA A 66 4.31 -17.09 8.87
C ALA A 66 5.09 -16.09 9.74
N TRP A 67 5.77 -16.59 10.77
CA TRP A 67 6.59 -15.79 11.66
C TRP A 67 7.75 -15.12 10.92
N SER A 68 8.45 -15.83 10.03
CA SER A 68 9.55 -15.25 9.25
C SER A 68 9.10 -14.06 8.38
N VAL A 69 7.94 -14.17 7.73
CA VAL A 69 7.37 -13.11 6.90
C VAL A 69 6.94 -11.92 7.78
N ILE A 70 6.32 -12.18 8.93
CA ILE A 70 5.93 -11.13 9.89
C ILE A 70 7.17 -10.39 10.42
N CYS A 71 8.23 -11.11 10.80
CA CYS A 71 9.48 -10.50 11.26
C CYS A 71 10.10 -9.59 10.20
N VAL A 72 10.17 -10.05 8.95
CA VAL A 72 10.67 -9.20 7.85
C VAL A 72 9.80 -7.96 7.67
N ALA A 73 8.48 -8.13 7.64
CA ALA A 73 7.53 -7.03 7.38
C ALA A 73 7.46 -6.00 8.52
N VAL A 74 7.33 -6.46 9.76
CA VAL A 74 6.96 -5.61 10.91
C VAL A 74 8.19 -5.13 11.67
N VAL A 75 9.29 -5.88 11.62
CA VAL A 75 10.51 -5.54 12.38
C VAL A 75 11.61 -5.07 11.44
N PHE A 76 12.05 -5.93 10.52
CA PHE A 76 13.25 -5.67 9.72
C PHE A 76 13.08 -4.48 8.76
N VAL A 77 11.98 -4.44 8.00
CA VAL A 77 11.73 -3.38 7.01
C VAL A 77 11.60 -1.98 7.66
N PRO A 78 10.79 -1.77 8.72
CA PRO A 78 10.71 -0.47 9.40
C PRO A 78 12.04 0.00 9.97
N ILE A 79 12.81 -0.89 10.60
CA ILE A 79 14.15 -0.57 11.10
C ILE A 79 15.05 -0.15 9.94
N THR A 80 15.04 -0.90 8.84
CA THR A 80 15.84 -0.60 7.66
C THR A 80 15.48 0.76 7.06
N LEU A 81 14.19 1.10 6.99
CA LEU A 81 13.72 2.43 6.55
C LEU A 81 14.20 3.55 7.48
N LEU A 82 14.12 3.31 8.79
CA LEU A 82 14.56 4.27 9.80
C LEU A 82 16.06 4.55 9.63
N VAL A 83 16.87 3.50 9.60
CA VAL A 83 18.32 3.59 9.45
C VAL A 83 18.68 4.21 8.10
N ALA A 84 18.04 3.80 7.00
CA ALA A 84 18.26 4.40 5.68
C ALA A 84 17.98 5.91 5.67
N ASN A 85 16.91 6.37 6.34
CA ASN A 85 16.57 7.79 6.44
C ASN A 85 17.53 8.59 7.34
N LEU A 86 18.27 7.92 8.24
CA LEU A 86 19.35 8.57 9.02
C LEU A 86 20.57 8.88 8.15
N PHE A 87 20.89 8.01 7.17
CA PHE A 87 22.02 8.24 6.26
C PHE A 87 21.72 9.29 5.20
N GLU A 88 20.51 9.29 4.63
CA GLU A 88 20.04 10.32 3.71
C GLU A 88 18.67 10.80 4.16
N ARG A 89 18.60 12.03 4.67
CA ARG A 89 17.37 12.63 5.16
C ARG A 89 16.43 12.94 3.99
N ARG A 90 15.63 11.94 3.59
CA ARG A 90 14.67 12.03 2.48
C ARG A 90 13.35 12.69 2.86
N GLY A 91 13.05 12.76 4.16
CA GLY A 91 11.86 13.41 4.68
C GLY A 91 11.55 12.99 6.11
N SER A 92 10.32 13.27 6.55
CA SER A 92 9.81 12.71 7.81
C SER A 92 9.69 11.18 7.69
N PHE A 93 9.89 10.47 8.79
CA PHE A 93 9.83 9.00 8.79
C PHE A 93 8.49 8.48 8.25
N GLY A 94 7.37 9.11 8.62
CA GLY A 94 6.04 8.76 8.10
C GLY A 94 5.95 8.86 6.58
N LEU A 95 6.55 9.90 5.97
CA LEU A 95 6.59 10.06 4.53
C LEU A 95 7.43 8.95 3.88
N VAL A 96 8.61 8.65 4.43
CA VAL A 96 9.49 7.60 3.91
C VAL A 96 8.82 6.23 3.97
N VAL A 97 8.12 5.91 5.06
CA VAL A 97 7.37 4.65 5.16
C VAL A 97 6.24 4.60 4.13
N GLN A 98 5.46 5.66 3.97
CA GLN A 98 4.38 5.71 2.98
C GLN A 98 4.89 5.55 1.54
N GLN A 99 6.10 6.06 1.25
CA GLN A 99 6.66 6.07 -0.09
C GLN A 99 7.46 4.80 -0.41
N GLU A 100 8.28 4.31 0.50
CA GLU A 100 9.30 3.29 0.19
C GLU A 100 9.03 1.93 0.82
N TYR A 101 8.11 1.80 1.79
CA TYR A 101 7.95 0.55 2.52
C TYR A 101 7.60 -0.62 1.63
N ALA A 102 6.68 -0.49 0.68
CA ALA A 102 6.21 -1.66 -0.05
C ALA A 102 7.21 -2.09 -1.13
N THR A 103 7.95 -1.14 -1.69
CA THR A 103 9.08 -1.42 -2.58
C THR A 103 10.19 -2.15 -1.82
N LEU A 104 10.57 -1.65 -0.64
CA LEU A 104 11.59 -2.27 0.19
C LEU A 104 11.14 -3.64 0.72
N ALA A 105 9.91 -3.74 1.23
CA ALA A 105 9.35 -4.98 1.74
C ALA A 105 9.25 -6.05 0.64
N ALA A 106 8.82 -5.69 -0.57
CA ALA A 106 8.86 -6.62 -1.70
C ALA A 106 10.30 -7.08 -1.97
N ALA A 107 11.27 -6.17 -2.03
CA ALA A 107 12.67 -6.53 -2.23
C ALA A 107 13.21 -7.46 -1.12
N MET A 108 12.85 -7.19 0.15
CA MET A 108 13.24 -8.03 1.28
C MET A 108 12.56 -9.41 1.26
N PHE A 109 11.32 -9.52 0.82
CA PHE A 109 10.67 -10.82 0.65
C PHE A 109 11.30 -11.65 -0.47
N TYR A 110 11.69 -11.02 -1.59
CA TYR A 110 12.45 -11.71 -2.63
C TYR A 110 13.84 -12.11 -2.14
N ALA A 111 14.53 -11.26 -1.38
CA ALA A 111 15.79 -11.59 -0.72
C ALA A 111 15.63 -12.81 0.20
N TRP A 112 14.58 -12.83 1.01
CA TRP A 112 14.29 -13.94 1.93
C TRP A 112 13.97 -15.24 1.18
N ALA A 113 13.17 -15.15 0.11
CA ALA A 113 12.85 -16.29 -0.74
C ALA A 113 14.11 -16.87 -1.41
N ALA A 114 14.92 -16.01 -2.04
CA ALA A 114 16.16 -16.41 -2.69
C ALA A 114 17.14 -17.04 -1.70
N ALA A 115 17.30 -16.44 -0.52
CA ALA A 115 18.15 -16.96 0.55
C ALA A 115 17.68 -18.33 1.06
N SER A 116 16.37 -18.51 1.27
CA SER A 116 15.79 -19.77 1.73
C SER A 116 15.99 -20.90 0.72
N LEU A 117 15.81 -20.60 -0.57
CA LEU A 117 16.02 -21.59 -1.64
C LEU A 117 17.51 -21.89 -1.86
N ALA A 118 18.39 -20.88 -1.76
CA ALA A 118 19.84 -21.07 -1.85
C ALA A 118 20.40 -21.88 -0.67
N ALA A 119 19.74 -21.84 0.49
CA ALA A 119 20.14 -22.62 1.66
C ALA A 119 19.82 -24.13 1.52
N LEU A 120 18.82 -24.52 0.72
CA LEU A 120 18.45 -25.94 0.53
C LEU A 120 19.62 -26.84 0.09
N PRO A 121 20.36 -26.54 -1.00
CA PRO A 121 21.49 -27.37 -1.40
C PRO A 121 22.64 -27.32 -0.38
N LEU A 122 22.80 -26.21 0.36
CA LEU A 122 23.82 -26.10 1.39
C LEU A 122 23.53 -27.02 2.58
N VAL A 123 22.27 -27.07 3.03
CA VAL A 123 21.81 -28.00 4.07
C VAL A 123 21.91 -29.45 3.59
N ALA A 124 21.58 -29.71 2.32
CA ALA A 124 21.74 -31.05 1.73
C ALA A 124 23.21 -31.49 1.74
N LEU A 125 24.13 -30.60 1.39
CA LEU A 125 25.57 -30.84 1.41
C LEU A 125 26.10 -31.02 2.84
N SER A 126 25.68 -30.20 3.80
CA SER A 126 26.11 -30.31 5.20
C SER A 126 25.65 -31.62 5.85
N ARG A 127 24.48 -32.13 5.45
CA ARG A 127 24.00 -33.46 5.85
C ARG A 127 24.84 -34.55 5.26
N TRP A 128 25.06 -34.48 3.94
CA TRP A 128 25.81 -35.51 3.23
C TRP A 128 27.26 -35.60 3.70
N SER A 129 27.88 -34.46 4.02
CA SER A 129 29.26 -34.40 4.53
C SER A 129 29.39 -34.75 6.02
N GLY A 130 28.28 -35.01 6.73
CA GLY A 130 28.29 -35.26 8.17
C GLY A 130 28.59 -34.03 9.04
N LEU A 131 28.62 -32.83 8.46
CA LEU A 131 28.90 -31.58 9.19
C LEU A 131 27.81 -31.29 10.23
N GLU A 132 26.54 -31.65 9.95
CA GLU A 132 25.46 -31.51 10.94
C GLU A 132 25.68 -32.40 12.17
N ALA A 133 26.16 -33.63 11.99
CA ALA A 133 26.45 -34.54 13.10
C ALA A 133 27.64 -34.02 13.92
N GLN A 134 28.70 -33.56 13.26
CA GLN A 134 29.85 -32.93 13.91
C GLN A 134 29.46 -31.66 14.68
N ALA A 135 28.60 -30.82 14.11
CA ALA A 135 28.11 -29.62 14.78
C ALA A 135 27.25 -29.96 16.01
N PHE A 136 26.41 -30.99 15.92
CA PHE A 136 25.60 -31.46 17.05
C PHE A 136 26.46 -32.02 18.19
N GLU A 137 27.46 -32.86 17.87
CA GLU A 137 28.44 -33.36 18.83
C GLU A 137 29.26 -32.22 19.45
N ALA A 138 29.67 -31.23 18.65
CA ALA A 138 30.38 -30.05 19.12
C ALA A 138 29.54 -29.20 20.08
N VAL A 139 28.24 -29.02 19.82
CA VAL A 139 27.33 -28.31 20.73
C VAL A 139 27.18 -29.06 22.05
N GLN A 140 26.99 -30.38 22.01
CA GLN A 140 26.89 -31.21 23.21
C GLN A 140 28.19 -31.16 24.04
N ARG A 141 29.35 -31.25 23.38
CA ARG A 141 30.65 -31.04 24.04
C ARG A 141 30.77 -29.65 24.65
N GLY A 142 30.40 -28.60 23.92
CA GLY A 142 30.42 -27.24 24.43
C GLY A 142 29.59 -27.07 25.71
N GLN A 143 28.41 -27.70 25.77
CA GLN A 143 27.57 -27.72 26.97
C GLN A 143 28.20 -28.49 28.14
N GLN A 144 28.81 -29.64 27.87
CA GLN A 144 29.53 -30.42 28.89
C GLN A 144 30.74 -29.66 29.43
N LEU A 145 31.56 -29.07 28.56
CA LEU A 145 32.70 -28.24 28.92
C LEU A 145 32.29 -27.04 29.77
N GLN A 146 31.16 -26.41 29.43
CA GLN A 146 30.62 -25.31 30.23
C GLN A 146 30.22 -25.76 31.64
N GLN A 147 29.59 -26.93 31.78
CA GLN A 147 29.25 -27.53 33.08
C GLN A 147 30.50 -27.92 33.89
N GLU A 148 31.54 -28.43 33.24
CA GLU A 148 32.82 -28.77 33.88
C GLU A 148 33.55 -27.51 34.38
N ILE A 149 33.56 -26.43 33.60
CA ILE A 149 34.14 -25.14 34.00
C ILE A 149 33.37 -24.55 35.20
N GLU A 150 32.04 -24.58 35.16
CA GLU A 150 31.18 -24.11 36.26
C GLU A 150 31.35 -24.95 37.54
N ALA A 151 31.58 -26.25 37.41
CA ALA A 151 31.79 -27.17 38.54
C ALA A 151 33.20 -27.07 39.16
N THR A 152 34.23 -26.78 38.35
CA THR A 152 35.63 -26.85 38.81
C THR A 152 36.18 -25.49 39.28
N GLY A 153 35.59 -24.37 38.83
CA GLY A 153 35.99 -23.02 39.25
C GLY A 153 37.45 -22.61 38.94
N GLN A 154 38.19 -23.45 38.20
CA GLN A 154 39.57 -23.24 37.81
C GLN A 154 39.67 -22.58 36.43
N GLN A 155 40.77 -21.86 36.18
CA GLN A 155 41.05 -21.25 34.88
C GLN A 155 41.10 -22.32 33.77
N PRO A 156 40.56 -22.02 32.57
CA PRO A 156 40.46 -22.99 31.49
C PRO A 156 41.86 -23.41 31.00
N ASP A 157 42.13 -24.70 31.07
CA ASP A 157 43.34 -25.35 30.54
C ASP A 157 43.53 -25.01 29.04
N PRO A 158 44.75 -24.81 28.51
CA PRO A 158 44.95 -24.38 27.12
C PRO A 158 44.40 -25.36 26.07
N ARG A 159 44.26 -26.64 26.45
CA ARG A 159 43.61 -27.68 25.63
C ARG A 159 42.10 -27.46 25.50
N LEU A 160 41.45 -27.03 26.58
CA LEU A 160 40.03 -26.69 26.61
C LEU A 160 39.74 -25.48 25.71
N LEU A 161 40.65 -24.50 25.65
CA LEU A 161 40.54 -23.36 24.74
C LEU A 161 40.55 -23.77 23.26
N GLY A 162 41.38 -24.75 22.88
CA GLY A 162 41.43 -25.29 21.52
C GLY A 162 40.13 -26.00 21.11
N GLU A 163 39.55 -26.78 22.02
CA GLU A 163 38.27 -27.46 21.79
C GLU A 163 37.11 -26.46 21.71
N MET A 164 37.08 -25.44 22.58
CA MET A 164 36.07 -24.37 22.50
C MET A 164 36.17 -23.59 21.18
N LEU A 165 37.37 -23.31 20.68
CA LEU A 165 37.56 -22.67 19.37
C LEU A 165 37.06 -23.55 18.21
N GLY A 166 37.24 -24.87 18.30
CA GLY A 166 36.69 -25.83 17.33
C GLY A 166 35.15 -25.85 17.34
N VAL A 167 34.54 -25.87 18.53
CA VAL A 167 33.08 -25.79 18.70
C VAL A 167 32.55 -24.46 18.14
N LEU A 168 33.18 -23.34 18.50
CA LEU A 168 32.84 -22.03 17.96
C LEU A 168 32.96 -21.99 16.44
N GLY A 169 34.02 -22.58 15.86
CA GLY A 169 34.21 -22.66 14.41
C GLY A 169 33.09 -23.42 13.69
N THR A 170 32.66 -24.56 14.22
CA THR A 170 31.53 -25.34 13.65
C THR A 170 30.19 -24.59 13.78
N MET A 171 29.97 -23.91 14.91
CA MET A 171 28.79 -23.05 15.10
C MET A 171 28.78 -21.85 14.14
N LEU A 172 29.93 -21.21 13.93
CA LEU A 172 30.09 -20.10 12.99
C LEU A 172 29.81 -20.56 11.56
N LEU A 173 30.30 -21.74 11.18
CA LEU A 173 30.02 -22.34 9.87
C LEU A 173 28.53 -22.60 9.67
N ALA A 174 27.85 -23.18 10.67
CA ALA A 174 26.40 -23.40 10.64
C ALA A 174 25.61 -22.09 10.55
N LEU A 175 26.05 -21.04 11.25
CA LEU A 175 25.44 -19.71 11.18
C LEU A 175 25.62 -19.09 9.79
N VAL A 176 26.80 -19.21 9.19
CA VAL A 176 27.10 -18.69 7.84
C VAL A 176 26.27 -19.41 6.77
N LEU A 177 26.01 -20.70 6.94
CA LEU A 177 25.20 -21.51 6.02
C LEU A 177 23.68 -21.31 6.21
N SER A 178 23.26 -20.55 7.22
CA SER A 178 21.84 -20.30 7.49
C SER A 178 21.20 -19.36 6.44
N PRO A 179 19.88 -19.49 6.20
CA PRO A 179 19.13 -18.56 5.35
C PRO A 179 19.26 -17.09 5.77
N VAL A 180 19.47 -16.82 7.06
CA VAL A 180 19.61 -15.46 7.60
C VAL A 180 20.87 -14.78 7.07
N SER A 181 22.00 -15.49 7.07
CA SER A 181 23.27 -14.96 6.58
C SER A 181 23.21 -14.65 5.08
N LEU A 182 22.64 -15.56 4.29
CA LEU A 182 22.39 -15.32 2.87
C LEU A 182 21.45 -14.14 2.67
N PHE A 183 20.36 -14.07 3.44
CA PHE A 183 19.39 -12.97 3.37
C PHE A 183 20.05 -11.61 3.57
N LEU A 184 20.98 -11.46 4.52
CA LEU A 184 21.67 -10.18 4.75
C LEU A 184 22.48 -9.74 3.52
N LEU A 185 23.11 -10.67 2.81
CA LEU A 185 23.82 -10.37 1.55
C LEU A 185 22.87 -9.84 0.47
N TRP A 186 21.73 -10.50 0.29
CA TRP A 186 20.67 -10.05 -0.62
C TRP A 186 20.03 -8.74 -0.17
N ALA A 187 19.89 -8.52 1.13
CA ALA A 187 19.32 -7.31 1.71
C ALA A 187 20.19 -6.08 1.42
N VAL A 188 21.52 -6.22 1.39
CA VAL A 188 22.44 -5.14 0.97
C VAL A 188 22.15 -4.72 -0.46
N LEU A 189 21.98 -5.68 -1.36
CA LEU A 189 21.62 -5.41 -2.75
C LEU A 189 20.24 -4.75 -2.87
N ALA A 190 19.25 -5.22 -2.10
CA ALA A 190 17.92 -4.61 -2.06
C ALA A 190 17.99 -3.14 -1.60
N VAL A 191 18.68 -2.84 -0.50
CA VAL A 191 18.84 -1.45 -0.01
C VAL A 191 19.56 -0.60 -1.04
N ARG A 192 20.62 -1.11 -1.66
CA ARG A 192 21.35 -0.40 -2.72
C ARG A 192 20.45 -0.05 -3.90
N GLU A 193 19.66 -1.00 -4.42
CA GLU A 193 18.86 -0.76 -5.62
C GLU A 193 17.58 0.05 -5.33
N VAL A 194 17.00 -0.08 -4.13
CA VAL A 194 15.81 0.69 -3.71
C VAL A 194 16.19 2.14 -3.42
N PHE A 195 17.24 2.37 -2.63
CA PHE A 195 17.63 3.72 -2.23
C PHE A 195 18.66 4.35 -3.16
N GLY A 196 19.38 3.59 -4.00
CA GLY A 196 20.46 4.13 -4.83
C GLY A 196 21.74 4.46 -4.04
N PHE A 197 21.93 3.84 -2.88
CA PHE A 197 23.10 4.06 -2.04
C PHE A 197 24.39 3.50 -2.65
N THR A 198 25.53 4.05 -2.21
CA THR A 198 26.84 3.42 -2.45
C THR A 198 26.97 2.12 -1.65
N TRP A 199 27.85 1.22 -2.11
CA TRP A 199 28.09 -0.07 -1.43
C TRP A 199 28.38 0.07 0.08
N PRO A 200 29.28 0.96 0.53
CA PRO A 200 29.57 1.09 1.96
C PRO A 200 28.34 1.53 2.78
N ARG A 201 27.52 2.43 2.23
CA ARG A 201 26.29 2.90 2.89
C ARG A 201 25.25 1.79 2.98
N ALA A 202 25.03 1.04 1.90
CA ALA A 202 24.09 -0.07 1.90
C ALA A 202 24.49 -1.16 2.91
N VAL A 203 25.79 -1.48 2.98
CA VAL A 203 26.34 -2.41 3.98
C VAL A 203 26.14 -1.86 5.40
N ALA A 204 26.48 -0.60 5.66
CA ALA A 204 26.30 0.02 6.97
C ALA A 204 24.83 0.01 7.43
N VAL A 205 23.90 0.32 6.53
CA VAL A 205 22.46 0.30 6.82
C VAL A 205 22.01 -1.09 7.23
N ILE A 206 22.40 -2.14 6.49
CA ILE A 206 22.02 -3.52 6.84
C ILE A 206 22.68 -3.99 8.14
N LEU A 207 23.95 -3.66 8.38
CA LEU A 207 24.63 -4.01 9.61
C LEU A 207 23.94 -3.39 10.83
N ILE A 208 23.70 -2.08 10.79
CA ILE A 208 23.01 -1.36 11.87
C ILE A 208 21.57 -1.89 12.03
N SER A 209 20.86 -2.15 10.93
CA SER A 209 19.51 -2.69 10.99
C SER A 209 19.49 -4.08 11.63
N SER A 210 20.41 -4.96 11.26
CA SER A 210 20.52 -6.30 11.84
C SER A 210 20.83 -6.28 13.34
N LEU A 211 21.67 -5.34 13.79
CA LEU A 211 21.98 -5.14 15.21
C LEU A 211 20.75 -4.67 16.01
N LEU A 212 19.91 -3.80 15.42
CA LEU A 212 18.71 -3.27 16.06
C LEU A 212 17.53 -4.26 16.06
N VAL A 213 17.53 -5.26 15.18
CA VAL A 213 16.43 -6.23 15.09
C VAL A 213 16.27 -7.02 16.38
N ILE A 214 17.36 -7.45 17.01
CA ILE A 214 17.31 -8.28 18.22
C ILE A 214 16.59 -7.56 19.38
N PRO A 215 17.02 -6.36 19.84
CA PRO A 215 16.34 -5.68 20.95
C PRO A 215 14.91 -5.27 20.59
N VAL A 216 14.65 -4.84 19.36
CA VAL A 216 13.29 -4.47 18.92
C VAL A 216 12.39 -5.70 18.87
N MET A 217 12.90 -6.85 18.45
CA MET A 217 12.13 -8.09 18.41
C MET A 217 11.65 -8.51 19.80
N PHE A 218 12.49 -8.36 20.85
CA PHE A 218 12.05 -8.63 22.23
C PHE A 218 10.89 -7.73 22.66
N VAL A 219 10.95 -6.44 22.32
CA VAL A 219 9.87 -5.47 22.61
C VAL A 219 8.60 -5.84 21.83
N VAL A 220 8.73 -6.14 20.54
CA VAL A 220 7.62 -6.55 19.68
C VAL A 220 6.98 -7.83 20.19
N LEU A 221 7.77 -8.81 20.64
CA LEU A 221 7.23 -10.08 21.17
C LEU A 221 6.44 -9.85 22.47
N GLY A 222 6.91 -8.96 23.35
CA GLY A 222 6.17 -8.59 24.57
C GLY A 222 4.89 -7.78 24.30
N LEU A 223 4.91 -6.93 23.28
CA LEU A 223 3.70 -6.24 22.81
C LEU A 223 2.72 -7.20 22.13
N PHE A 224 3.22 -8.16 21.34
CA PHE A 224 2.39 -9.16 20.69
C PHE A 224 1.74 -10.09 21.71
N SER A 225 2.44 -10.53 22.76
CA SER A 225 1.84 -11.39 23.78
C SER A 225 0.67 -10.69 24.50
N THR A 226 0.80 -9.39 24.78
CA THR A 226 -0.26 -8.60 25.43
C THR A 226 -1.41 -8.26 24.49
N VAL A 227 -1.13 -7.93 23.22
CA VAL A 227 -2.16 -7.61 22.23
C VAL A 227 -2.95 -8.85 21.82
N PHE A 228 -2.30 -10.00 21.59
CA PHE A 228 -2.98 -11.24 21.22
C PHE A 228 -3.75 -11.89 22.38
N ALA A 229 -3.40 -11.56 23.63
CA ALA A 229 -4.16 -12.00 24.79
C ALA A 229 -5.54 -11.31 24.90
N SER A 230 -5.75 -10.17 24.24
CA SER A 230 -7.00 -9.42 24.31
C SER A 230 -7.75 -9.45 22.96
N PRO A 231 -8.93 -10.10 22.89
CA PRO A 231 -9.77 -10.06 21.70
C PRO A 231 -10.14 -8.64 21.23
N PHE A 232 -10.24 -7.69 22.17
CA PHE A 232 -10.51 -6.29 21.88
C PHE A 232 -9.31 -5.61 21.20
N LEU A 233 -8.10 -5.80 21.71
CA LEU A 233 -6.89 -5.23 21.11
C LEU A 233 -6.61 -5.84 19.74
N LEU A 234 -6.93 -7.11 19.53
CA LEU A 234 -6.86 -7.76 18.22
C LEU A 234 -7.79 -7.12 17.19
N LEU A 235 -9.05 -6.85 17.57
CA LEU A 235 -9.99 -6.14 16.70
C LEU A 235 -9.51 -4.72 16.40
N LEU A 236 -9.05 -3.99 17.41
CA LEU A 236 -8.52 -2.63 17.23
C LEU A 236 -7.29 -2.62 16.31
N LEU A 237 -6.35 -3.54 16.52
CA LEU A 237 -5.18 -3.72 15.68
C LEU A 237 -5.58 -4.05 14.25
N PHE A 238 -6.56 -4.95 14.05
CA PHE A 238 -7.07 -5.28 12.72
C PHE A 238 -7.64 -4.07 12.00
N PHE A 239 -8.46 -3.24 12.66
CA PHE A 239 -9.03 -2.04 12.04
C PHE A 239 -7.94 -1.00 11.69
N LEU A 240 -6.97 -0.80 12.58
CA LEU A 240 -5.84 0.11 12.34
C LEU A 240 -4.98 -0.37 11.17
N LEU A 241 -4.59 -1.64 11.16
CA LEU A 241 -3.81 -2.23 10.09
C LEU A 241 -4.59 -2.21 8.78
N ARG A 242 -5.90 -2.51 8.78
CA ARG A 242 -6.74 -2.46 7.57
C ARG A 242 -6.75 -1.05 6.95
N GLY A 243 -6.92 0.00 7.76
CA GLY A 243 -6.88 1.38 7.27
C GLY A 243 -5.53 1.72 6.67
N TYR A 244 -4.46 1.40 7.41
CA TYR A 244 -3.09 1.68 7.01
C TYR A 244 -2.66 0.94 5.73
N PHE A 245 -2.86 -0.38 5.68
CA PHE A 245 -2.58 -1.19 4.48
C PHE A 245 -3.48 -0.77 3.31
N GLY A 246 -4.73 -0.35 3.56
CA GLY A 246 -5.62 0.16 2.54
C GLY A 246 -5.13 1.45 1.89
N GLU A 247 -4.63 2.41 2.67
CA GLU A 247 -3.96 3.61 2.15
C GLU A 247 -2.68 3.27 1.40
N MET A 248 -1.87 2.39 1.99
CA MET A 248 -0.60 1.98 1.41
C MET A 248 -0.76 1.31 0.04
N MET A 249 -1.69 0.37 -0.08
CA MET A 249 -1.98 -0.34 -1.32
C MET A 249 -2.61 0.58 -2.37
N ARG A 250 -3.44 1.56 -1.97
CA ARG A 250 -3.98 2.59 -2.87
C ARG A 250 -2.85 3.43 -3.47
N ASN A 251 -1.90 3.88 -2.64
CA ASN A 251 -0.76 4.67 -3.09
C ASN A 251 0.15 3.89 -4.05
N GLN A 252 0.40 2.60 -3.78
CA GLN A 252 1.14 1.75 -4.71
C GLN A 252 0.42 1.58 -6.06
N ARG A 253 -0.87 1.27 -6.04
CA ARG A 253 -1.66 1.14 -7.28
C ARG A 253 -1.69 2.44 -8.07
N ALA A 254 -1.84 3.58 -7.38
CA ALA A 254 -1.80 4.89 -8.00
C ALA A 254 -0.44 5.17 -8.65
N ARG A 255 0.68 4.80 -8.02
CA ARG A 255 2.02 4.93 -8.61
C ARG A 255 2.24 4.04 -9.82
N ALA A 256 1.85 2.77 -9.73
CA ALA A 256 1.96 1.83 -10.83
C ALA A 256 1.12 2.29 -12.04
N SER A 257 -0.13 2.69 -11.79
CA SER A 257 -1.02 3.27 -12.80
C SER A 257 -0.44 4.56 -13.40
N PHE A 258 0.16 5.42 -12.58
CA PHE A 258 0.83 6.63 -13.08
C PHE A 258 1.98 6.31 -14.01
N LYS A 259 2.86 5.37 -13.64
CA LYS A 259 3.98 4.94 -14.49
C LYS A 259 3.46 4.34 -15.80
N GLN A 260 2.46 3.46 -15.74
CA GLN A 260 1.88 2.82 -16.91
C GLN A 260 1.24 3.84 -17.87
N ASN A 261 0.42 4.76 -17.36
CA ASN A 261 -0.21 5.78 -18.21
C ASN A 261 0.81 6.79 -18.76
N LEU A 262 1.87 7.08 -18.00
CA LEU A 262 2.98 7.89 -18.49
C LEU A 262 3.73 7.18 -19.63
N GLU A 263 4.03 5.89 -19.48
CA GLU A 263 4.63 5.08 -20.55
C GLU A 263 3.71 4.98 -21.77
N ALA A 264 2.40 4.80 -21.58
CA ALA A 264 1.43 4.80 -22.67
C ALA A 264 1.43 6.15 -23.40
N ALA A 265 1.42 7.27 -22.68
CA ALA A 265 1.46 8.60 -23.25
C ALA A 265 2.81 8.95 -23.91
N THR A 266 3.92 8.32 -23.52
CA THR A 266 5.21 8.52 -24.21
C THR A 266 5.34 7.64 -25.45
N LEU A 267 4.83 6.40 -25.41
CA LEU A 267 4.84 5.48 -26.55
C LEU A 267 3.83 5.90 -27.62
N ASN A 268 2.65 6.34 -27.20
CA ASN A 268 1.62 6.90 -28.07
C ASN A 268 1.14 8.25 -27.50
N PRO A 269 1.73 9.37 -27.95
CA PRO A 269 1.30 10.71 -27.53
C PRO A 269 -0.15 11.07 -27.90
N ALA A 270 -0.78 10.30 -28.80
CA ALA A 270 -2.17 10.46 -29.24
C ALA A 270 -3.14 9.46 -28.57
N ASP A 271 -2.79 8.91 -27.40
CA ASP A 271 -3.71 8.13 -26.58
C ASP A 271 -4.49 9.06 -25.62
N ALA A 272 -5.73 9.40 -25.98
CA ALA A 272 -6.59 10.26 -25.17
C ALA A 272 -6.90 9.66 -23.79
N SER A 273 -7.14 8.35 -23.71
CA SER A 273 -7.43 7.65 -22.46
C SER A 273 -6.25 7.65 -21.50
N ALA A 274 -5.01 7.56 -22.02
CA ALA A 274 -3.81 7.70 -21.19
C ALA A 274 -3.70 9.10 -20.56
N HIS A 275 -3.94 10.17 -21.33
CA HIS A 275 -3.96 11.54 -20.79
C HIS A 275 -5.12 11.77 -19.81
N TYR A 276 -6.30 11.23 -20.08
CA TYR A 276 -7.43 11.26 -19.15
C TYR A 276 -7.07 10.59 -17.81
N ASN A 277 -6.52 9.38 -17.84
CA ASN A 277 -6.11 8.66 -16.64
C ASN A 277 -4.99 9.38 -15.87
N LEU A 278 -4.02 9.98 -16.56
CA LEU A 278 -3.01 10.85 -15.92
C LEU A 278 -3.66 12.04 -15.23
N GLY A 279 -4.66 12.67 -15.87
CA GLY A 279 -5.41 13.77 -15.27
C GLY A 279 -6.10 13.38 -13.97
N LEU A 280 -6.76 12.21 -13.93
CA LEU A 280 -7.38 11.68 -12.71
C LEU A 280 -6.34 11.44 -11.60
N LEU A 281 -5.16 10.93 -11.95
CA LEU A 281 -4.07 10.68 -10.99
C LEU A 281 -3.49 11.99 -10.44
N HIS A 282 -3.36 13.04 -11.26
CA HIS A 282 -2.98 14.37 -10.82
C HIS A 282 -4.04 14.98 -9.89
N LEU A 283 -5.35 14.80 -10.16
CA LEU A 283 -6.42 15.21 -9.23
C LEU A 283 -6.31 14.50 -7.88
N GLN A 284 -6.02 13.19 -7.86
CA GLN A 284 -5.80 12.45 -6.61
C GLN A 284 -4.63 13.01 -5.80
N ARG A 285 -3.60 13.53 -6.47
CA ARG A 285 -2.46 14.22 -5.85
C ARG A 285 -2.73 15.67 -5.49
N LYS A 286 -3.95 16.18 -5.75
CA LYS A 286 -4.34 17.59 -5.59
C LYS A 286 -3.57 18.55 -6.50
N GLU A 287 -2.97 18.04 -7.57
CA GLU A 287 -2.23 18.79 -8.59
C GLU A 287 -3.21 19.27 -9.67
N VAL A 288 -4.11 20.20 -9.31
CA VAL A 288 -5.25 20.60 -10.16
C VAL A 288 -4.81 21.23 -11.50
N GLY A 289 -3.68 21.95 -11.52
CA GLY A 289 -3.13 22.55 -12.74
C GLY A 289 -2.71 21.50 -13.76
N GLU A 290 -1.85 20.56 -13.34
CA GLU A 290 -1.40 19.43 -14.17
C GLU A 290 -2.58 18.57 -14.63
N ALA A 291 -3.54 18.31 -13.75
CA ALA A 291 -4.74 17.57 -14.10
C ALA A 291 -5.51 18.23 -15.23
N ARG A 292 -5.72 19.54 -15.15
CA ARG A 292 -6.40 20.32 -16.19
C ARG A 292 -5.66 20.24 -17.52
N ASP A 293 -4.33 20.35 -17.52
CA ASP A 293 -3.55 20.29 -18.75
C ASP A 293 -3.60 18.90 -19.40
N ARG A 294 -3.61 17.83 -18.60
CA ARG A 294 -3.80 16.45 -19.08
C ARG A 294 -5.20 16.21 -19.63
N PHE A 295 -6.25 16.67 -18.96
CA PHE A 295 -7.61 16.56 -19.50
C PHE A 295 -7.81 17.38 -20.76
N ARG A 296 -7.24 18.59 -20.83
CA ARG A 296 -7.24 19.39 -22.06
C ARG A 296 -6.58 18.63 -23.20
N ARG A 297 -5.43 17.99 -22.93
CA ARG A 297 -4.75 17.18 -23.94
C ARG A 297 -5.57 15.99 -24.39
N ALA A 298 -6.30 15.33 -23.49
CA ALA A 298 -7.21 14.25 -23.85
C ALA A 298 -8.30 14.74 -24.82
N VAL A 299 -8.94 15.88 -24.55
CA VAL A 299 -9.96 16.49 -25.43
C VAL A 299 -9.38 16.99 -26.76
N GLU A 300 -8.13 17.48 -26.78
CA GLU A 300 -7.45 17.85 -28.03
C GLU A 300 -7.18 16.66 -28.95
N ILE A 301 -6.98 15.47 -28.36
CA ILE A 301 -6.70 14.23 -29.10
C ILE A 301 -8.00 13.57 -29.53
N ASP A 302 -8.92 13.41 -28.58
CA ASP A 302 -10.26 12.87 -28.79
C ASP A 302 -11.29 13.87 -28.25
N PRO A 303 -11.89 14.68 -29.13
CA PRO A 303 -12.96 15.61 -28.78
C PRO A 303 -14.22 14.92 -28.21
N GLU A 304 -14.34 13.60 -28.33
CA GLU A 304 -15.49 12.84 -27.85
C GLU A 304 -15.25 12.19 -26.47
N GLU A 305 -14.08 12.41 -25.85
CA GLU A 305 -13.76 11.89 -24.51
C GLU A 305 -14.62 12.58 -23.41
N VAL A 306 -15.81 12.03 -23.19
CA VAL A 306 -16.83 12.52 -22.25
C VAL A 306 -16.27 12.68 -20.84
N GLY A 307 -15.43 11.74 -20.40
CA GLY A 307 -14.83 11.76 -19.08
C GLY A 307 -13.96 13.00 -18.87
N ALA A 308 -13.16 13.38 -19.88
CA ALA A 308 -12.29 14.54 -19.81
C ALA A 308 -13.09 15.85 -19.81
N HIS A 309 -14.13 15.95 -20.64
CA HIS A 309 -15.06 17.08 -20.62
C HIS A 309 -15.72 17.28 -19.26
N TYR A 310 -16.20 16.20 -18.64
CA TYR A 310 -16.78 16.25 -17.30
C TYR A 310 -15.80 16.80 -16.25
N GLN A 311 -14.55 16.31 -16.23
CA GLN A 311 -13.56 16.78 -15.27
C GLN A 311 -13.12 18.23 -15.54
N LEU A 312 -12.97 18.63 -16.80
CA LEU A 312 -12.67 20.02 -17.16
C LEU A 312 -13.79 20.97 -16.72
N GLY A 313 -15.05 20.58 -16.90
CA GLY A 313 -16.21 21.36 -16.43
C GLY A 313 -16.20 21.56 -14.92
N ARG A 314 -15.94 20.48 -14.15
CA ARG A 314 -15.82 20.56 -12.68
C ARG A 314 -14.66 21.45 -12.22
N ILE A 315 -13.50 21.33 -12.87
CA ILE A 315 -12.33 22.17 -12.56
C ILE A 315 -12.65 23.63 -12.89
N ALA A 316 -13.29 23.91 -14.03
CA ALA A 316 -13.66 25.26 -14.44
C ALA A 316 -14.67 25.89 -13.45
N ARG A 317 -15.69 25.14 -13.03
CA ARG A 317 -16.67 25.58 -12.02
C ARG A 317 -16.00 25.91 -10.69
N ALA A 318 -15.12 25.04 -10.21
CA ALA A 318 -14.36 25.28 -8.97
C ALA A 318 -13.43 26.51 -9.07
N GLN A 319 -12.98 26.86 -10.28
CA GLN A 319 -12.18 28.06 -10.57
C GLN A 319 -13.04 29.29 -10.89
N ASN A 320 -14.36 29.22 -10.68
CA ASN A 320 -15.33 30.27 -11.01
C ASN A 320 -15.35 30.67 -12.51
N ARG A 321 -14.85 29.81 -13.39
CA ARG A 321 -14.93 29.96 -14.86
C ARG A 321 -16.22 29.32 -15.36
N LEU A 322 -17.35 29.95 -15.01
CA LEU A 322 -18.67 29.34 -15.14
C LEU A 322 -19.08 29.12 -16.61
N ALA A 323 -18.76 30.05 -17.50
CA ALA A 323 -19.04 29.89 -18.93
C ALA A 323 -18.26 28.71 -19.56
N ASP A 324 -16.99 28.54 -19.20
CA ASP A 324 -16.19 27.38 -19.65
C ASP A 324 -16.74 26.07 -19.09
N ALA A 325 -17.20 26.08 -17.84
CA ALA A 325 -17.80 24.92 -17.20
C ALA A 325 -19.07 24.46 -17.93
N ILE A 326 -19.98 25.40 -18.24
CA ILE A 326 -21.20 25.14 -19.00
C ILE A 326 -20.86 24.53 -20.35
N LYS A 327 -19.95 25.13 -21.14
CA LYS A 327 -19.53 24.59 -22.44
C LYS A 327 -19.04 23.15 -22.37
N HIS A 328 -18.23 22.83 -21.36
CA HIS A 328 -17.73 21.47 -21.18
C HIS A 328 -18.83 20.49 -20.75
N PHE A 329 -19.75 20.91 -19.88
CA PHE A 329 -20.89 20.07 -19.50
C PHE A 329 -21.91 19.90 -20.65
N GLU A 330 -22.08 20.88 -21.52
CA GLU A 330 -22.87 20.75 -22.75
C GLU A 330 -22.27 19.69 -23.69
N GLN A 331 -20.94 19.62 -23.81
CA GLN A 331 -20.31 18.53 -24.57
C GLN A 331 -20.65 17.16 -23.97
N VAL A 332 -20.66 17.02 -22.64
CA VAL A 332 -21.07 15.77 -21.97
C VAL A 332 -22.51 15.41 -22.31
N VAL A 333 -23.44 16.36 -22.21
CA VAL A 333 -24.87 16.14 -22.51
C VAL A 333 -25.10 15.81 -23.99
N SER A 334 -24.38 16.46 -24.90
CA SER A 334 -24.56 16.27 -26.34
C SER A 334 -24.08 14.91 -26.87
N ARG A 335 -23.27 14.19 -26.10
CA ARG A 335 -22.61 12.94 -26.53
C ARG A 335 -23.11 11.70 -25.80
N ASP A 336 -23.87 11.88 -24.73
CA ASP A 336 -24.46 10.78 -23.99
C ASP A 336 -25.97 10.68 -24.29
N ASP A 337 -26.31 9.95 -25.35
CA ASP A 337 -27.71 9.60 -25.70
C ASP A 337 -28.28 8.51 -24.77
N ARG A 338 -27.46 7.94 -23.87
CA ARG A 338 -27.92 6.96 -22.88
C ARG A 338 -28.24 7.67 -21.59
N HIS A 339 -29.40 7.33 -21.04
CA HIS A 339 -30.01 7.88 -19.84
C HIS A 339 -29.22 7.59 -18.53
N GLU A 340 -27.89 7.55 -18.54
CA GLU A 340 -27.06 7.16 -17.39
C GLU A 340 -26.39 8.33 -16.67
N THR A 341 -26.28 9.52 -17.29
CA THR A 341 -25.65 10.68 -16.65
C THR A 341 -26.67 11.69 -16.12
N HIS A 342 -27.66 11.27 -15.31
CA HIS A 342 -28.56 12.21 -14.62
C HIS A 342 -27.78 13.23 -13.76
N GLU A 343 -26.63 12.85 -13.20
CA GLU A 343 -25.83 13.71 -12.32
C GLU A 343 -25.24 14.94 -13.03
N ILE A 344 -25.14 14.95 -14.38
CA ILE A 344 -24.64 16.12 -15.12
C ILE A 344 -25.61 17.29 -15.04
N TRP A 345 -26.92 17.04 -15.10
CA TRP A 345 -27.94 18.09 -15.05
C TRP A 345 -27.91 18.85 -13.72
N ARG A 346 -27.56 18.15 -12.63
CA ARG A 346 -27.29 18.77 -11.33
C ARG A 346 -26.06 19.67 -11.36
N GLU A 347 -24.96 19.24 -11.98
CA GLU A 347 -23.74 20.06 -12.11
C GLU A 347 -23.99 21.28 -13.01
N ILE A 348 -24.72 21.13 -14.12
CA ILE A 348 -25.14 22.22 -15.00
C ILE A 348 -26.01 23.22 -14.23
N GLY A 349 -27.06 22.74 -13.56
CA GLY A 349 -27.95 23.56 -12.76
C GLY A 349 -27.24 24.29 -11.62
N ALA A 350 -26.33 23.63 -10.91
CA ALA A 350 -25.47 24.26 -9.92
C ALA A 350 -24.55 25.34 -10.52
N THR A 351 -24.07 25.13 -11.76
CA THR A 351 -23.23 26.10 -12.46
C THR A 351 -24.01 27.33 -12.89
N TYR A 352 -25.22 27.15 -13.45
CA TYR A 352 -26.11 28.26 -13.79
C TYR A 352 -26.55 29.04 -12.54
N LEU A 353 -26.84 28.33 -11.45
CA LEU A 353 -27.18 28.96 -10.17
C LEU A 353 -26.03 29.83 -9.65
N ALA A 354 -24.79 29.34 -9.75
CA ALA A 354 -23.59 30.11 -9.41
C ALA A 354 -23.36 31.30 -10.36
N ALA A 355 -23.80 31.19 -11.62
CA ALA A 355 -23.73 32.26 -12.61
C ALA A 355 -24.86 33.30 -12.45
N GLY A 356 -25.83 33.08 -11.56
CA GLY A 356 -27.01 33.92 -11.39
C GLY A 356 -28.05 33.75 -12.51
N GLN A 357 -27.88 32.76 -13.38
CA GLN A 357 -28.81 32.41 -14.45
C GLN A 357 -29.90 31.50 -13.88
N PHE A 358 -30.78 32.08 -13.06
CA PHE A 358 -31.82 31.35 -12.34
C PHE A 358 -32.83 30.59 -13.22
N PRO A 359 -33.24 31.10 -14.40
CA PRO A 359 -34.13 30.35 -15.30
C PRO A 359 -33.48 29.05 -15.79
N ASP A 360 -32.28 29.14 -16.35
CA ASP A 360 -31.54 27.98 -16.88
C ASP A 360 -31.18 26.99 -15.76
N ALA A 361 -30.88 27.50 -14.56
CA ALA A 361 -30.64 26.68 -13.37
C ALA A 361 -31.88 25.86 -12.99
N HIS A 362 -33.05 26.49 -12.96
CA HIS A 362 -34.32 25.83 -12.66
C HIS A 362 -34.63 24.73 -13.69
N ASP A 363 -34.49 25.02 -14.98
CA ASP A 363 -34.79 24.06 -16.05
C ASP A 363 -33.85 22.85 -16.00
N ALA A 364 -32.55 23.07 -15.80
CA ALA A 364 -31.58 21.99 -15.66
C ALA A 364 -31.84 21.14 -14.41
N LEU A 365 -32.19 21.76 -13.28
CA LEU A 365 -32.49 21.04 -12.04
C LEU A 365 -33.84 20.32 -12.09
N ALA A 366 -34.83 20.86 -12.81
CA ALA A 366 -36.10 20.19 -13.06
C ALA A 366 -35.86 18.88 -13.83
N ARG A 367 -35.06 18.93 -14.91
CA ARG A 367 -34.64 17.72 -15.66
C ARG A 367 -33.90 16.71 -14.80
N PHE A 368 -33.06 17.16 -13.88
CA PHE A 368 -32.40 16.28 -12.93
C PHE A 368 -33.42 15.58 -12.02
N LEU A 369 -34.36 16.34 -11.48
CA LEU A 369 -35.36 15.86 -10.51
C LEU A 369 -36.44 14.96 -11.13
N GLU A 370 -36.69 15.03 -12.45
CA GLU A 370 -37.56 14.07 -13.16
C GLU A 370 -37.12 12.61 -12.95
N SER A 371 -35.81 12.38 -12.86
CA SER A 371 -35.23 11.04 -12.63
C SER A 371 -35.02 10.72 -11.15
N ARG A 372 -34.76 11.73 -10.33
CA ARG A 372 -34.42 11.60 -8.91
C ARG A 372 -35.20 12.61 -8.09
N GLU A 373 -36.50 12.34 -7.96
CA GLU A 373 -37.46 13.21 -7.26
C GLU A 373 -37.04 13.54 -5.82
N ASN A 374 -36.41 12.59 -5.12
CA ASN A 374 -36.04 12.71 -3.71
C ASN A 374 -34.53 12.95 -3.47
N ASP A 375 -33.82 13.60 -4.39
CA ASP A 375 -32.42 14.00 -4.16
C ASP A 375 -32.34 15.30 -3.33
N PRO A 376 -31.81 15.29 -2.09
CA PRO A 376 -31.81 16.48 -1.25
C PRO A 376 -31.01 17.66 -1.83
N GLU A 377 -29.88 17.37 -2.49
CA GLU A 377 -29.04 18.40 -3.08
C GLU A 377 -29.73 19.06 -4.29
N GLY A 378 -30.32 18.26 -5.18
CA GLY A 378 -31.11 18.75 -6.31
C GLY A 378 -32.29 19.61 -5.87
N LEU A 379 -33.06 19.17 -4.86
CA LEU A 379 -34.21 19.91 -4.33
C LEU A 379 -33.78 21.24 -3.69
N TYR A 380 -32.70 21.24 -2.92
CA TYR A 380 -32.14 22.46 -2.33
C TYR A 380 -31.69 23.47 -3.40
N LEU A 381 -30.92 23.00 -4.40
CA LEU A 381 -30.45 23.85 -5.49
C LEU A 381 -31.62 24.40 -6.32
N ASN A 382 -32.66 23.61 -6.54
CA ASN A 382 -33.84 24.05 -7.29
C ASN A 382 -34.64 25.09 -6.48
N GLY A 383 -34.79 24.89 -5.17
CA GLY A 383 -35.38 25.89 -4.27
C GLY A 383 -34.62 27.21 -4.30
N ARG A 384 -33.28 27.16 -4.33
CA ARG A 384 -32.41 28.34 -4.50
C ARG A 384 -32.60 29.03 -5.85
N ALA A 385 -32.77 28.27 -6.94
CA ALA A 385 -33.05 28.82 -8.27
C ALA A 385 -34.42 29.51 -8.30
N LEU A 386 -35.46 28.86 -7.79
CA LEU A 386 -36.82 29.40 -7.67
C LEU A 386 -36.88 30.68 -6.82
N ALA A 387 -36.08 30.76 -5.76
CA ALA A 387 -35.95 31.97 -4.96
C ALA A 387 -35.35 33.13 -5.77
N GLY A 388 -34.34 32.85 -6.60
CA GLY A 388 -33.76 33.84 -7.52
C GLY A 388 -34.70 34.26 -8.66
N LEU A 389 -35.69 33.43 -8.99
CA LEU A 389 -36.78 33.73 -9.92
C LEU A 389 -37.95 34.49 -9.29
N ASP A 390 -37.84 34.91 -8.02
CA ASP A 390 -38.91 35.57 -7.27
C ASP A 390 -40.19 34.71 -7.16
N ARG A 391 -40.02 33.38 -7.04
CA ARG A 391 -41.09 32.40 -6.82
C ARG A 391 -41.03 31.82 -5.39
N PRO A 392 -41.28 32.62 -4.34
CA PRO A 392 -40.98 32.25 -2.95
C PRO A 392 -41.81 31.06 -2.45
N ARG A 393 -43.07 30.91 -2.90
CA ARG A 393 -43.93 29.78 -2.50
C ARG A 393 -43.38 28.45 -2.98
N GLU A 394 -42.92 28.41 -4.23
CA GLU A 394 -42.36 27.20 -4.83
C GLU A 394 -40.96 26.92 -4.29
N ALA A 395 -40.17 27.96 -4.05
CA ALA A 395 -38.89 27.83 -3.35
C ALA A 395 -39.06 27.20 -1.96
N ALA A 396 -40.05 27.66 -1.19
CA ALA A 396 -40.36 27.10 0.14
C ALA A 396 -40.83 25.64 0.04
N ALA A 397 -41.66 25.31 -0.96
CA ALA A 397 -42.11 23.94 -1.19
C ALA A 397 -40.94 23.00 -1.54
N ALA A 398 -40.04 23.42 -2.43
CA ALA A 398 -38.83 22.66 -2.75
C ALA A 398 -37.91 22.48 -1.54
N MET A 399 -37.83 23.50 -0.68
CA MET A 399 -37.04 23.44 0.55
C MET A 399 -37.64 22.50 1.59
N GLN A 400 -38.97 22.45 1.68
CA GLN A 400 -39.66 21.48 2.52
C GLN A 400 -39.49 20.05 1.98
N ALA A 401 -39.57 19.86 0.66
CA ALA A 401 -39.30 18.57 0.03
C ALA A 401 -37.86 18.10 0.29
N CYS A 402 -36.87 18.99 0.23
CA CYS A 402 -35.49 18.69 0.61
C CYS A 402 -35.40 18.19 2.06
N ILE A 403 -36.06 18.87 3.01
CA ILE A 403 -36.07 18.47 4.43
C ILE A 403 -36.66 17.07 4.60
N GLU A 404 -37.78 16.78 3.95
CA GLU A 404 -38.43 15.47 4.03
C GLU A 404 -37.60 14.38 3.35
N ALA A 405 -36.96 14.67 2.21
CA ALA A 405 -36.04 13.75 1.55
C ALA A 405 -34.89 13.31 2.48
N VAL A 406 -34.27 14.24 3.22
CA VAL A 406 -33.20 13.89 4.19
C VAL A 406 -33.72 13.10 5.38
N LYS A 407 -34.91 13.43 5.89
CA LYS A 407 -35.51 12.72 7.05
C LYS A 407 -35.93 11.29 6.72
N THR A 408 -36.41 11.08 5.50
CA THR A 408 -36.89 9.77 5.02
C THR A 408 -35.75 8.91 4.44
N ALA A 409 -34.57 9.50 4.22
CA ALA A 409 -33.39 8.78 3.74
C ALA A 409 -32.90 7.72 4.76
N PRO A 410 -32.33 6.60 4.29
CA PRO A 410 -31.70 5.61 5.16
C PRO A 410 -30.63 6.21 6.08
N ALA A 411 -30.51 5.67 7.30
CA ALA A 411 -29.63 6.22 8.35
C ALA A 411 -28.16 6.43 7.93
N TYR A 412 -27.64 5.62 6.99
CA TYR A 412 -26.26 5.77 6.49
C TYR A 412 -26.06 7.01 5.60
N LYS A 413 -27.11 7.51 4.93
CA LYS A 413 -27.06 8.72 4.09
C LYS A 413 -27.22 10.01 4.88
N TYR A 414 -27.98 9.95 5.97
CA TYR A 414 -28.30 11.11 6.81
C TYR A 414 -27.07 11.96 7.16
N ARG A 415 -25.94 11.34 7.51
CA ARG A 415 -24.72 12.08 7.88
C ARG A 415 -24.14 12.92 6.71
N ALA A 416 -24.21 12.42 5.48
CA ALA A 416 -23.72 13.12 4.30
C ALA A 416 -24.68 14.24 3.86
N GLU A 417 -25.98 14.00 4.00
CA GLU A 417 -27.04 14.89 3.51
C GLU A 417 -27.52 15.91 4.56
N LYS A 418 -27.15 15.74 5.84
CA LYS A 418 -27.49 16.64 6.95
C LYS A 418 -27.18 18.12 6.66
N ARG A 419 -26.15 18.39 5.85
CA ARG A 419 -25.82 19.75 5.43
C ARG A 419 -27.01 20.42 4.74
N TRP A 420 -27.64 19.74 3.78
CA TRP A 420 -28.76 20.27 3.01
C TRP A 420 -30.00 20.48 3.87
N LEU A 421 -30.27 19.58 4.82
CA LEU A 421 -31.32 19.76 5.82
C LEU A 421 -31.17 21.08 6.59
N ASN A 422 -29.96 21.37 7.08
CA ASN A 422 -29.69 22.58 7.86
C ASN A 422 -29.83 23.84 7.00
N GLU A 423 -29.24 23.83 5.80
CA GLU A 423 -29.31 24.97 4.87
C GLU A 423 -30.76 25.25 4.42
N ALA A 424 -31.54 24.19 4.19
CA ALA A 424 -32.95 24.27 3.85
C ALA A 424 -33.80 24.87 4.99
N GLN A 425 -33.60 24.40 6.23
CA GLN A 425 -34.28 24.96 7.40
C GLN A 425 -33.92 26.41 7.65
N GLN A 426 -32.64 26.77 7.47
CA GLN A 426 -32.19 28.14 7.62
C GLN A 426 -32.86 29.05 6.58
N PHE A 427 -32.91 28.63 5.32
CA PHE A 427 -33.57 29.37 4.25
C PHE A 427 -35.04 29.69 4.59
N LEU A 428 -35.79 28.70 5.04
CA LEU A 428 -37.20 28.87 5.43
C LEU A 428 -37.39 29.82 6.63
N ARG A 429 -36.41 29.93 7.53
CA ARG A 429 -36.46 30.85 8.67
C ARG A 429 -36.14 32.30 8.29
N THR A 430 -35.36 32.49 7.22
CA THR A 430 -34.88 33.82 6.79
C THR A 430 -35.76 34.49 5.74
N GLN A 431 -36.64 33.74 5.09
CA GLN A 431 -37.63 34.27 4.15
C GLN A 431 -38.83 34.81 4.96
N PRO A 432 -39.24 36.07 4.75
CA PRO A 432 -40.35 36.70 5.48
C PRO A 432 -41.73 36.16 5.09
#